data_AF-A0AAU2YB55-F1
#
_entry.id   AF-A0AAU2YB55-F1
#
_cell.length_a   1.000
_cell.length_b   1.000
_cell.length_c   1.000
_cell.angle_alpha   90.00
_cell.angle_beta   90.00
_cell.angle_gamma   90.00
#
_symmetry.space_group_name_H-M   'P 1'
#
loop_
_entity.id
_entity.type
_entity.pdbx_description
1 polymer ?
#
loop_
_entity_poly.entity_id
_entity_poly.type
_entity_poly.pdbx_seq_one_letter_code
_entity_poly.pdbx_strand_id
1 'polypeptide(L)'
;MTRSRKQLASLATVLATLFGAIALALFGQGNAQAHGVTMTPGSRTYLCWLDAKTSTGSLDPTNPACKAALNESGPNSLYNWFAVLDSNAGGRGAGYVPDGKLCSAGDRSPYNFTGYNAARSDWPRTHLTSGNTIQVQHSNWAAHPGSFRVYLSKPGYSPSTELGWDDLELIDTVTNPPATGSPGTDGGHYYWDMALPSGRSGDAVMFIQWVRSDSQENFFSCSDIVFDGGNGEVTGIRGSGSTPTPDPTDPTPTPTPTDPHTGCMAVYSVTSSWGGGFQGSVEVMNHGTTALEGWAVQWTPGEGTTISNAWNGALTKGSDGALTVRNVDYNRTVPPDGSVTFGFTATSTGNNFPVGSIGCVNP
;
A
#
# COMPACT_ATOMS: atom_id res chain seq x y z
N MET A 1 19.87 -63.66 -20.35
CA MET A 1 18.71 -62.75 -20.24
C MET A 1 18.73 -61.79 -19.04
N THR A 2 19.79 -61.75 -18.22
CA THR A 2 19.80 -60.99 -16.94
C THR A 2 20.53 -59.63 -16.98
N ARG A 3 21.34 -59.35 -18.01
CA ARG A 3 22.13 -58.11 -18.12
C ARG A 3 21.33 -56.90 -18.67
N SER A 4 20.39 -57.16 -19.58
CA SER A 4 19.53 -56.14 -20.21
C SER A 4 18.52 -55.52 -19.24
N ARG A 5 17.99 -56.28 -18.27
CA ARG A 5 17.03 -55.77 -17.27
C ARG A 5 17.62 -54.76 -16.29
N LYS A 6 18.92 -54.88 -15.96
CA LYS A 6 19.59 -53.95 -15.04
C LYS A 6 19.88 -52.58 -15.67
N GLN A 7 20.18 -52.54 -16.97
CA GLN A 7 20.41 -51.29 -17.70
C GLN A 7 19.10 -50.52 -17.96
N LEU A 8 18.01 -51.21 -18.27
CA LEU A 8 16.68 -50.61 -18.41
C LEU A 8 16.15 -50.04 -17.09
N ALA A 9 16.39 -50.73 -15.97
CA ALA A 9 16.02 -50.22 -14.65
C ALA A 9 16.80 -48.94 -14.28
N SER A 10 18.11 -48.87 -14.57
CA SER A 10 18.91 -47.67 -14.29
C SER A 10 18.53 -46.46 -15.16
N LEU A 11 18.18 -46.66 -16.44
CA LEU A 11 17.69 -45.55 -17.27
C LEU A 11 16.32 -45.03 -16.80
N ALA A 12 15.43 -45.91 -16.34
CA ALA A 12 14.12 -45.51 -15.83
C ALA A 12 14.23 -44.69 -14.54
N THR A 13 15.18 -44.99 -13.66
CA THR A 13 15.40 -44.22 -12.42
C THR A 13 16.03 -42.86 -12.69
N VAL A 14 16.93 -42.75 -13.68
CA VAL A 14 17.51 -41.46 -14.10
C VAL A 14 16.47 -40.58 -14.80
N LEU A 15 15.60 -41.15 -15.65
CA LEU A 15 14.51 -40.38 -16.25
C LEU A 15 13.47 -39.92 -15.20
N ALA A 16 13.10 -40.78 -14.26
CA ALA A 16 12.12 -40.43 -13.22
C ALA A 16 12.64 -39.34 -12.27
N THR A 17 13.94 -39.31 -11.98
CA THR A 17 14.56 -38.25 -11.18
C THR A 17 14.70 -36.94 -11.97
N LEU A 18 14.99 -37.01 -13.27
CA LEU A 18 15.01 -35.81 -14.14
C LEU A 18 13.60 -35.20 -14.30
N PHE A 19 12.57 -36.03 -14.55
CA PHE A 19 11.18 -35.56 -14.62
C PHE A 19 10.65 -35.07 -13.27
N GLY A 20 11.04 -35.71 -12.17
CA GLY A 20 10.72 -35.23 -10.81
C GLY A 20 11.35 -33.88 -10.49
N ALA A 21 12.61 -33.65 -10.88
CA ALA A 21 13.30 -32.38 -10.68
C ALA A 21 12.76 -31.26 -11.59
N ILE A 22 12.41 -31.57 -12.85
CA ILE A 22 11.77 -30.63 -13.78
C ILE A 22 10.34 -30.29 -13.32
N ALA A 23 9.58 -31.27 -12.83
CA ALA A 23 8.26 -31.03 -12.25
C ALA A 23 8.37 -30.17 -10.98
N LEU A 24 9.32 -30.42 -10.06
CA LEU A 24 9.51 -29.59 -8.87
C LEU A 24 9.95 -28.15 -9.20
N ALA A 25 10.74 -27.94 -10.26
CA ALA A 25 11.11 -26.60 -10.72
C ALA A 25 9.92 -25.84 -11.33
N LEU A 26 8.93 -26.53 -11.90
CA LEU A 26 7.76 -25.93 -12.53
C LEU A 26 6.59 -25.66 -11.56
N PHE A 27 6.56 -26.30 -10.38
CA PHE A 27 5.51 -26.09 -9.37
C PHE A 27 5.85 -24.97 -8.34
N GLY A 28 7.01 -24.32 -8.46
CA GLY A 28 7.48 -23.30 -7.52
C GLY A 28 7.62 -21.88 -8.06
N GLN A 29 7.32 -21.63 -9.35
CA GLN A 29 7.37 -20.29 -9.93
C GLN A 29 5.99 -19.64 -9.80
N GLY A 30 5.58 -19.31 -8.57
CA GLY A 30 4.59 -18.26 -8.41
C GLY A 30 5.17 -16.99 -9.05
N ASN A 31 4.43 -16.34 -9.95
CA ASN A 31 4.86 -15.07 -10.51
C ASN A 31 5.25 -14.16 -9.34
N ALA A 32 6.51 -13.74 -9.31
CA ALA A 32 6.99 -12.75 -8.36
C ALA A 32 6.33 -11.42 -8.75
N GLN A 33 5.13 -11.17 -8.25
CA GLN A 33 4.42 -9.92 -8.51
C GLN A 33 5.11 -8.82 -7.73
N ALA A 34 5.49 -7.77 -8.44
CA ALA A 34 5.80 -6.51 -7.83
C ALA A 34 4.51 -5.75 -7.54
N HIS A 35 4.54 -4.87 -6.55
CA HIS A 35 3.38 -4.13 -6.11
C HIS A 35 3.86 -2.85 -5.43
N GLY A 36 3.45 -1.70 -5.96
CA GLY A 36 3.80 -0.41 -5.42
C GLY A 36 3.28 0.73 -6.29
N VAL A 37 2.74 1.75 -5.62
CA VAL A 37 2.48 3.08 -6.18
C VAL A 37 2.92 4.12 -5.16
N THR A 38 2.95 5.38 -5.56
CA THR A 38 3.42 6.48 -4.69
C THR A 38 2.46 6.69 -3.51
N MET A 39 3.02 6.78 -2.30
CA MET A 39 2.32 7.10 -1.06
C MET A 39 2.49 8.56 -0.67
N THR A 40 3.61 9.19 -1.04
CA THR A 40 3.86 10.63 -0.84
C THR A 40 4.69 11.19 -1.99
N PRO A 41 4.22 12.25 -2.69
CA PRO A 41 2.82 12.68 -2.76
C PRO A 41 1.95 11.50 -3.24
N GLY A 42 0.80 11.29 -2.59
CA GLY A 42 0.01 10.07 -2.77
C GLY A 42 -0.59 9.92 -4.17
N SER A 43 -0.57 8.69 -4.70
CA SER A 43 -1.18 8.38 -5.99
C SER A 43 -2.71 8.43 -5.93
N ARG A 44 -3.39 8.53 -7.07
CA ARG A 44 -4.85 8.48 -7.17
C ARG A 44 -5.42 7.23 -6.50
N THR A 45 -4.89 6.04 -6.81
CA THR A 45 -5.36 4.79 -6.21
C THR A 45 -5.13 4.74 -4.70
N TYR A 46 -3.97 5.21 -4.23
CA TYR A 46 -3.64 5.22 -2.81
C TYR A 46 -4.50 6.23 -2.02
N LEU A 47 -4.61 7.48 -2.49
CA LEU A 47 -5.44 8.50 -1.83
C LEU A 47 -6.92 8.17 -1.89
N CYS A 48 -7.42 7.60 -3.00
CA CYS A 48 -8.79 7.11 -3.05
C CYS A 48 -9.02 5.90 -2.15
N TRP A 49 -8.02 5.04 -1.94
CA TRP A 49 -8.11 3.97 -0.95
C TRP A 49 -8.17 4.56 0.47
N LEU A 50 -7.36 5.56 0.79
CA LEU A 50 -7.42 6.28 2.07
C LEU A 50 -8.76 6.99 2.29
N ASP A 51 -9.30 7.63 1.25
CA ASP A 51 -10.61 8.29 1.30
C ASP A 51 -11.75 7.28 1.45
N ALA A 52 -11.69 6.16 0.71
CA ALA A 52 -12.77 5.18 0.64
C ALA A 52 -12.79 4.21 1.81
N LYS A 53 -11.63 3.82 2.35
CA LYS A 53 -11.57 2.78 3.37
C LYS A 53 -12.38 3.21 4.58
N THR A 54 -13.42 2.45 4.85
CA THR A 54 -14.15 2.54 6.10
C THR A 54 -13.49 1.62 7.12
N SER A 55 -13.86 1.78 8.39
CA SER A 55 -13.44 0.82 9.40
C SER A 55 -13.83 -0.61 9.02
N THR A 56 -14.94 -0.83 8.30
CA THR A 56 -15.43 -2.18 7.92
C THR A 56 -14.70 -2.81 6.73
N GLY A 57 -13.62 -2.19 6.26
CA GLY A 57 -12.95 -2.58 5.00
C GLY A 57 -13.81 -2.31 3.76
N SER A 58 -15.05 -1.87 3.91
CA SER A 58 -15.88 -1.41 2.80
C SER A 58 -15.32 -0.12 2.22
N LEU A 59 -15.61 0.11 0.95
CA LEU A 59 -15.15 1.27 0.22
C LEU A 59 -16.31 2.25 0.04
N ASP A 60 -16.25 3.36 0.75
CA ASP A 60 -17.20 4.47 0.68
C ASP A 60 -16.42 5.78 0.55
N PRO A 61 -15.98 6.15 -0.68
CA PRO A 61 -15.25 7.39 -0.91
C PRO A 61 -16.15 8.62 -0.72
N THR A 62 -15.61 9.66 -0.09
CA THR A 62 -16.27 10.96 0.00
C THR A 62 -15.91 11.87 -1.18
N ASN A 63 -14.74 11.65 -1.77
CA ASN A 63 -14.28 12.42 -2.91
C ASN A 63 -15.06 12.05 -4.20
N PRO A 64 -15.56 13.04 -4.96
CA PRO A 64 -16.35 12.80 -6.16
C PRO A 64 -15.58 12.09 -7.28
N ALA A 65 -14.29 12.37 -7.46
CA ALA A 65 -13.44 11.66 -8.43
C ALA A 65 -13.20 10.21 -7.99
N CYS A 66 -12.89 9.98 -6.71
CA CYS A 66 -12.72 8.62 -6.17
C CYS A 66 -14.00 7.80 -6.28
N LYS A 67 -15.17 8.40 -6.03
CA LYS A 67 -16.47 7.74 -6.21
C LYS A 67 -16.73 7.37 -7.68
N ALA A 68 -16.41 8.27 -8.61
CA ALA A 68 -16.53 7.99 -10.03
C ALA A 68 -15.59 6.86 -10.47
N ALA A 69 -14.32 6.89 -10.02
CA ALA A 69 -13.34 5.86 -10.32
C ALA A 69 -13.74 4.50 -9.75
N LEU A 70 -14.23 4.46 -8.51
CA LEU A 70 -14.73 3.22 -7.90
C LEU A 70 -15.92 2.64 -8.66
N ASN A 71 -16.83 3.48 -9.15
CA ASN A 71 -17.98 3.03 -9.95
C ASN A 71 -17.55 2.46 -11.31
N GLU A 72 -16.53 3.04 -11.95
CA GLU A 72 -16.04 2.61 -13.25
C GLU A 72 -15.12 1.38 -13.17
N SER A 73 -14.21 1.37 -12.21
CA SER A 73 -13.16 0.36 -12.09
C SER A 73 -13.48 -0.76 -11.09
N GLY A 74 -14.50 -0.58 -10.26
CA GLY A 74 -14.90 -1.54 -9.25
C GLY A 74 -13.97 -1.58 -8.02
N PRO A 75 -14.39 -2.26 -6.94
CA PRO A 75 -13.71 -2.23 -5.65
C PRO A 75 -12.33 -2.89 -5.64
N ASN A 76 -12.09 -3.85 -6.54
CA ASN A 76 -10.77 -4.51 -6.65
C ASN A 76 -9.66 -3.52 -6.98
N SER A 77 -9.97 -2.41 -7.63
CA SER A 77 -8.98 -1.36 -7.90
C SER A 77 -8.44 -0.70 -6.62
N LEU A 78 -9.26 -0.58 -5.57
CA LEU A 78 -8.84 0.01 -4.29
C LEU A 78 -8.33 -1.04 -3.30
N TYR A 79 -8.82 -2.28 -3.34
CA TYR A 79 -8.19 -3.36 -2.55
C TYR A 79 -6.78 -3.72 -3.04
N ASN A 80 -6.51 -3.48 -4.33
CA ASN A 80 -5.20 -3.72 -4.95
C ASN A 80 -4.60 -2.40 -5.44
N TRP A 81 -4.73 -1.32 -4.65
CA TRP A 81 -4.31 0.04 -5.02
C TRP A 81 -2.84 0.15 -5.48
N PHE A 82 -2.00 -0.79 -5.06
CA PHE A 82 -0.58 -0.94 -5.40
C PHE A 82 -0.31 -1.71 -6.71
N ALA A 83 -1.33 -2.26 -7.38
CA ALA A 83 -1.18 -3.21 -8.50
C ALA A 83 -1.40 -2.58 -9.89
N VAL A 84 -1.14 -1.29 -10.03
CA VAL A 84 -1.24 -0.58 -11.32
C VAL A 84 -0.01 -0.92 -12.17
N LEU A 85 -0.08 -2.06 -12.86
CA LEU A 85 1.08 -2.69 -13.49
C LEU A 85 0.84 -3.09 -14.94
N ASP A 86 1.92 -3.25 -15.67
CA ASP A 86 1.96 -3.93 -16.97
C ASP A 86 3.15 -4.90 -16.95
N SER A 87 2.87 -6.20 -16.96
CA SER A 87 3.87 -7.26 -16.90
C SER A 87 4.83 -7.27 -18.11
N ASN A 88 4.51 -6.57 -19.19
CA ASN A 88 5.28 -6.57 -20.43
C ASN A 88 5.81 -5.19 -20.82
N ALA A 89 5.67 -4.16 -19.97
CA ALA A 89 6.08 -2.80 -20.34
C ALA A 89 7.57 -2.70 -20.71
N GLY A 90 8.46 -3.36 -19.95
CA GLY A 90 9.87 -3.48 -20.29
C GLY A 90 10.62 -2.15 -20.35
N GLY A 91 10.17 -1.16 -19.56
CA GLY A 91 10.69 0.20 -19.57
C GLY A 91 10.18 1.06 -20.74
N ARG A 92 9.23 0.58 -21.54
CA ARG A 92 8.59 1.37 -22.59
C ARG A 92 7.56 2.33 -21.99
N GLY A 93 7.42 3.49 -22.61
CA GLY A 93 6.46 4.53 -22.24
C GLY A 93 5.73 5.03 -23.48
N ALA A 94 6.10 6.22 -23.97
CA ALA A 94 5.57 6.81 -25.19
C ALA A 94 5.62 5.85 -26.39
N GLY A 95 4.54 5.82 -27.17
CA GLY A 95 4.36 4.89 -28.30
C GLY A 95 3.99 3.46 -27.91
N TYR A 96 3.97 3.12 -26.62
CA TYR A 96 3.55 1.79 -26.13
C TYR A 96 2.37 1.87 -25.14
N VAL A 97 2.49 2.69 -24.09
CA VAL A 97 1.35 3.06 -23.25
C VAL A 97 0.63 4.20 -23.97
N PRO A 98 -0.64 4.02 -24.38
CA PRO A 98 -1.39 5.07 -25.08
C PRO A 98 -1.53 6.32 -24.20
N ASP A 99 -1.57 7.49 -24.83
CA ASP A 99 -2.01 8.72 -24.17
C ASP A 99 -3.40 8.51 -23.54
N GLY A 100 -3.64 9.21 -22.44
CA GLY A 100 -4.85 9.06 -21.63
C GLY A 100 -4.94 7.76 -20.84
N LYS A 101 -3.96 6.87 -20.94
CA LYS A 101 -3.96 5.57 -20.24
C LYS A 101 -2.77 5.38 -19.30
N LEU A 102 -2.04 6.44 -19.00
CA LEU A 102 -0.83 6.37 -18.17
C LEU A 102 -1.16 5.92 -16.74
N CYS A 103 -2.26 6.40 -16.16
CA CYS A 103 -2.64 6.14 -14.77
C CYS A 103 -3.29 4.76 -14.55
N SER A 104 -3.51 3.98 -15.61
CA SER A 104 -4.00 2.60 -15.56
C SER A 104 -3.03 1.58 -16.16
N ALA A 105 -1.76 1.96 -16.35
CA ALA A 105 -0.76 1.13 -17.02
C ALA A 105 -1.18 0.67 -18.42
N GLY A 106 -1.83 1.54 -19.21
CA GLY A 106 -2.33 1.20 -20.54
C GLY A 106 -3.57 0.29 -20.54
N ASP A 107 -4.28 0.19 -19.41
CA ASP A 107 -5.35 -0.79 -19.16
C ASP A 107 -4.87 -2.26 -19.29
N ARG A 108 -3.60 -2.54 -18.95
CA ARG A 108 -2.99 -3.88 -19.08
C ARG A 108 -2.78 -4.63 -17.77
N SER A 109 -3.14 -4.02 -16.64
CA SER A 109 -3.09 -4.67 -15.34
C SER A 109 -4.11 -5.82 -15.25
N PRO A 110 -3.86 -6.84 -14.41
CA PRO A 110 -4.87 -7.86 -14.06
C PRO A 110 -6.15 -7.28 -13.44
N TYR A 111 -6.11 -6.04 -12.94
CA TYR A 111 -7.26 -5.34 -12.39
C TYR A 111 -7.64 -4.14 -13.26
N ASN A 112 -8.92 -3.78 -13.24
CA ASN A 112 -9.41 -2.59 -13.92
C ASN A 112 -9.01 -1.33 -13.14
N PHE A 113 -8.23 -0.46 -13.77
CA PHE A 113 -7.89 0.88 -13.26
C PHE A 113 -8.30 2.01 -14.22
N THR A 114 -9.17 1.73 -15.19
CA THR A 114 -9.53 2.69 -16.26
C THR A 114 -10.09 4.01 -15.71
N GLY A 115 -10.88 3.99 -14.63
CA GLY A 115 -11.46 5.18 -14.01
C GLY A 115 -10.43 6.14 -13.39
N TYR A 116 -9.20 5.67 -13.12
CA TYR A 116 -8.12 6.52 -12.60
C TYR A 116 -7.45 7.36 -13.68
N ASN A 117 -7.81 7.18 -14.96
CA ASN A 117 -7.38 8.05 -16.05
C ASN A 117 -8.24 9.32 -16.21
N ALA A 118 -9.41 9.39 -15.55
CA ALA A 118 -10.36 10.46 -15.79
C ALA A 118 -9.73 11.86 -15.63
N ALA A 119 -9.87 12.69 -16.66
CA ALA A 119 -9.42 14.08 -16.67
C ALA A 119 -10.38 14.94 -15.83
N ARG A 120 -10.07 15.08 -14.55
CA ARG A 120 -10.88 15.81 -13.57
C ARG A 120 -10.01 16.66 -12.66
N SER A 121 -10.50 17.82 -12.25
CA SER A 121 -9.82 18.72 -11.32
C SER A 121 -10.14 18.45 -9.84
N ASP A 122 -11.04 17.52 -9.54
CA ASP A 122 -11.51 17.23 -8.18
C ASP A 122 -10.92 15.94 -7.56
N TRP A 123 -9.82 15.43 -8.11
CA TRP A 123 -9.01 14.38 -7.47
C TRP A 123 -8.44 14.87 -6.13
N PRO A 124 -8.27 13.97 -5.14
CA PRO A 124 -7.48 14.29 -3.96
C PRO A 124 -6.06 14.65 -4.37
N ARG A 125 -5.46 15.62 -3.68
CA ARG A 125 -4.19 16.21 -4.11
C ARG A 125 -3.28 16.54 -2.95
N THR A 126 -1.97 16.53 -3.21
CA THR A 126 -0.93 16.96 -2.26
C THR A 126 -0.52 18.40 -2.55
N HIS A 127 -0.48 19.25 -1.52
CA HIS A 127 -0.10 20.65 -1.58
C HIS A 127 1.41 20.80 -1.40
N LEU A 128 2.08 21.46 -2.34
CA LEU A 128 3.54 21.52 -2.42
C LEU A 128 4.03 22.95 -2.68
N THR A 129 5.29 23.19 -2.33
CA THR A 129 5.98 24.45 -2.58
C THR A 129 6.96 24.28 -3.74
N SER A 130 6.83 25.11 -4.77
CA SER A 130 7.75 25.10 -5.90
C SER A 130 9.18 25.44 -5.45
N GLY A 131 10.18 24.69 -5.94
CA GLY A 131 11.58 24.87 -5.57
C GLY A 131 12.00 24.19 -4.26
N ASN A 132 11.07 23.65 -3.48
CA ASN A 132 11.41 22.90 -2.26
C ASN A 132 11.86 21.47 -2.58
N THR A 133 12.60 20.88 -1.64
CA THR A 133 12.84 19.44 -1.60
C THR A 133 11.71 18.75 -0.85
N ILE A 134 11.24 17.62 -1.38
CA ILE A 134 10.29 16.74 -0.72
C ILE A 134 10.89 15.35 -0.57
N GLN A 135 10.41 14.60 0.42
CA GLN A 135 10.68 13.17 0.47
C GLN A 135 9.57 12.43 -0.27
N VAL A 136 9.93 11.74 -1.34
CA VAL A 136 9.02 10.83 -2.03
C VAL A 136 8.97 9.51 -1.27
N GLN A 137 7.78 8.98 -1.06
CA GLN A 137 7.56 7.64 -0.51
C GLN A 137 6.80 6.80 -1.54
N HIS A 138 7.34 5.64 -1.91
CA HIS A 138 6.74 4.73 -2.86
C HIS A 138 6.55 3.35 -2.25
N SER A 139 5.32 2.84 -2.24
CA SER A 139 4.99 1.58 -1.57
C SER A 139 5.91 0.44 -2.00
N ASN A 140 6.37 -0.33 -1.02
CA ASN A 140 7.17 -1.54 -1.25
C ASN A 140 6.34 -2.82 -1.02
N TRP A 141 5.01 -2.77 -1.23
CA TRP A 141 4.08 -3.88 -0.96
C TRP A 141 4.60 -5.24 -1.46
N ALA A 142 5.25 -5.25 -2.62
CA ALA A 142 6.25 -6.26 -2.93
C ALA A 142 7.51 -5.59 -3.44
N ALA A 143 8.64 -5.81 -2.76
CA ALA A 143 9.90 -5.16 -3.08
C ALA A 143 10.65 -5.85 -4.23
N HIS A 144 11.22 -5.05 -5.13
CA HIS A 144 11.98 -5.49 -6.31
C HIS A 144 13.08 -4.48 -6.64
N PRO A 145 14.17 -4.90 -7.29
CA PRO A 145 15.17 -3.97 -7.78
C PRO A 145 14.68 -3.24 -9.04
N GLY A 146 15.09 -2.00 -9.24
CA GLY A 146 14.74 -1.24 -10.43
C GLY A 146 15.00 0.26 -10.32
N SER A 147 14.50 0.98 -11.32
CA SER A 147 14.59 2.43 -11.41
C SER A 147 13.19 3.06 -11.39
N PHE A 148 13.02 4.10 -10.58
CA PHE A 148 11.83 4.94 -10.51
C PHE A 148 12.07 6.16 -11.39
N ARG A 149 11.43 6.21 -12.55
CA ARG A 149 11.46 7.38 -13.45
C ARG A 149 10.37 8.33 -13.03
N VAL A 150 10.74 9.51 -12.56
CA VAL A 150 9.81 10.51 -12.04
C VAL A 150 9.60 11.60 -13.07
N TYR A 151 8.35 11.75 -13.48
CA TYR A 151 7.91 12.75 -14.43
C TYR A 151 6.99 13.75 -13.73
N LEU A 152 6.99 14.98 -14.23
CA LEU A 152 6.09 16.04 -13.81
C LEU A 152 5.42 16.63 -15.04
N SER A 153 4.13 16.95 -14.96
CA SER A 153 3.45 17.64 -16.06
C SER A 153 4.11 19.00 -16.34
N LYS A 154 4.16 19.41 -17.61
CA LYS A 154 4.74 20.68 -18.05
C LYS A 154 3.91 21.87 -17.56
N PRO A 155 4.51 23.07 -17.43
CA PRO A 155 3.74 24.28 -17.13
C PRO A 155 2.57 24.48 -18.11
N GLY A 156 1.40 24.84 -17.58
CA GLY A 156 0.17 25.02 -18.38
C GLY A 156 -0.69 23.76 -18.52
N TYR A 157 -0.25 22.61 -18.02
CA TYR A 157 -1.11 21.42 -17.89
C TYR A 157 -2.39 21.75 -17.08
N SER A 158 -3.51 21.16 -17.48
CA SER A 158 -4.77 21.21 -16.74
C SER A 158 -5.21 19.80 -16.38
N PRO A 159 -5.65 19.54 -15.14
CA PRO A 159 -6.18 18.22 -14.78
C PRO A 159 -7.50 17.89 -15.50
N SER A 160 -8.14 18.87 -16.15
CA SER A 160 -9.33 18.66 -17.00
C SER A 160 -9.01 18.23 -18.44
N THR A 161 -7.74 18.10 -18.81
CA THR A 161 -7.32 17.54 -20.10
C THR A 161 -6.77 16.13 -19.91
N GLU A 162 -6.93 15.31 -20.95
CA GLU A 162 -6.32 13.98 -21.00
C GLU A 162 -4.80 14.09 -20.81
N LEU A 163 -4.22 13.22 -19.98
CA LEU A 163 -2.78 13.20 -19.73
C LEU A 163 -2.09 12.31 -20.77
N GLY A 164 -1.25 12.90 -21.60
CA GLY A 164 -0.37 12.19 -22.54
C GLY A 164 1.11 12.26 -22.16
N TRP A 165 1.94 11.52 -22.89
CA TRP A 165 3.39 11.54 -22.70
C TRP A 165 4.00 12.90 -23.05
N ASP A 166 3.44 13.61 -24.02
CA ASP A 166 3.92 14.93 -24.43
C ASP A 166 3.57 16.03 -23.40
N ASP A 167 2.70 15.75 -22.44
CA ASP A 167 2.43 16.64 -21.30
C ASP A 167 3.48 16.51 -20.19
N LEU A 168 4.33 15.48 -20.21
CA LEU A 168 5.24 15.13 -19.14
C LEU A 168 6.69 15.50 -19.46
N GLU A 169 7.44 15.86 -18.41
CA GLU A 169 8.88 16.04 -18.42
C GLU A 169 9.50 15.11 -17.38
N LEU A 170 10.54 14.35 -17.77
CA LEU A 170 11.32 13.54 -16.82
C LEU A 170 12.17 14.48 -15.95
N ILE A 171 11.94 14.49 -14.64
CA ILE A 171 12.64 15.37 -13.70
C ILE A 171 13.64 14.63 -12.81
N ASP A 172 13.47 13.31 -12.63
CA ASP A 172 14.38 12.50 -11.82
C ASP A 172 14.39 11.03 -12.26
N THR A 173 15.45 10.30 -11.93
CA THR A 173 15.51 8.84 -12.05
C THR A 173 16.32 8.27 -10.90
N VAL A 174 15.65 7.53 -10.03
CA VAL A 174 16.25 6.95 -8.81
C VAL A 174 16.35 5.45 -8.96
N THR A 175 17.53 4.88 -8.74
CA THR A 175 17.77 3.43 -8.88
C THR A 175 18.00 2.81 -7.51
N ASN A 176 17.23 1.77 -7.18
CA ASN A 176 17.30 1.05 -5.90
C ASN A 176 17.39 1.99 -4.67
N PRO A 177 16.44 2.91 -4.48
CA PRO A 177 16.37 3.73 -3.27
C PRO A 177 16.33 2.86 -2.00
N PRO A 178 16.77 3.39 -0.85
CA PRO A 178 16.57 2.71 0.43
C PRO A 178 15.08 2.51 0.70
N ALA A 179 14.76 1.51 1.52
CA ALA A 179 13.42 1.24 1.98
C ALA A 179 13.35 1.20 3.51
N THR A 180 12.18 1.53 4.04
CA THR A 180 11.82 1.35 5.46
C THR A 180 10.46 0.67 5.55
N GLY A 181 10.24 -0.06 6.64
CA GLY A 181 9.12 -0.99 6.75
C GLY A 181 9.27 -2.21 5.84
N SER A 182 8.89 -3.37 6.37
CA SER A 182 8.97 -4.64 5.63
C SER A 182 8.04 -4.63 4.42
N PRO A 183 8.44 -5.22 3.28
CA PRO A 183 7.57 -5.39 2.13
C PRO A 183 6.23 -6.06 2.52
N GLY A 184 5.12 -5.55 2.00
CA GLY A 184 3.77 -6.07 2.25
C GLY A 184 3.12 -5.57 3.55
N THR A 185 3.77 -4.65 4.27
CA THR A 185 3.22 -4.02 5.47
C THR A 185 2.54 -2.69 5.16
N ASP A 186 1.57 -2.32 5.98
CA ASP A 186 1.03 -0.96 5.97
C ASP A 186 2.14 0.02 6.34
N GLY A 187 2.43 0.95 5.42
CA GLY A 187 3.49 1.94 5.62
C GLY A 187 4.86 1.53 5.12
N GLY A 188 5.06 0.29 4.64
CA GLY A 188 6.31 -0.11 3.98
C GLY A 188 6.53 0.67 2.68
N HIS A 189 7.69 1.31 2.53
CA HIS A 189 8.00 2.12 1.35
C HIS A 189 9.49 2.28 1.07
N TYR A 190 9.80 2.49 -0.20
CA TYR A 190 11.02 3.16 -0.63
C TYR A 190 10.94 4.65 -0.36
N TYR A 191 12.06 5.28 -0.04
CA TYR A 191 12.12 6.72 0.13
C TYR A 191 13.36 7.35 -0.52
N TRP A 192 13.21 8.58 -0.99
CA TRP A 192 14.31 9.42 -1.46
C TRP A 192 13.90 10.89 -1.41
N ASP A 193 14.88 11.77 -1.31
CA ASP A 193 14.66 13.21 -1.42
C ASP A 193 14.68 13.62 -2.89
N MET A 194 13.73 14.46 -3.30
CA MET A 194 13.60 14.97 -4.66
C MET A 194 13.42 16.50 -4.62
N ALA A 195 14.24 17.22 -5.37
CA ALA A 195 14.09 18.66 -5.55
C ALA A 195 12.99 18.95 -6.57
N LEU A 196 11.97 19.72 -6.18
CA LEU A 196 10.92 20.16 -7.09
C LEU A 196 11.41 21.32 -7.96
N PRO A 197 11.03 21.39 -9.25
CA PRO A 197 11.34 22.54 -10.08
C PRO A 197 10.79 23.85 -9.48
N SER A 198 11.60 24.90 -9.53
CA SER A 198 11.18 26.27 -9.18
C SER A 198 10.31 26.88 -10.29
N GLY A 199 9.56 27.95 -9.98
CA GLY A 199 8.74 28.67 -10.95
C GLY A 199 7.47 27.94 -11.39
N ARG A 200 7.00 26.98 -10.59
CA ARG A 200 5.76 26.23 -10.78
C ARG A 200 4.64 26.85 -9.93
N SER A 201 3.41 26.79 -10.42
CA SER A 201 2.22 27.24 -9.71
C SER A 201 1.00 26.45 -10.18
N GLY A 202 0.03 26.26 -9.28
CA GLY A 202 -1.24 25.61 -9.60
C GLY A 202 -1.12 24.09 -9.81
N ASP A 203 -2.16 23.53 -10.42
CA ASP A 203 -2.36 22.08 -10.53
C ASP A 203 -1.32 21.42 -11.43
N ALA A 204 -0.85 20.24 -11.02
CA ALA A 204 0.05 19.40 -11.79
C ALA A 204 -0.18 17.92 -11.46
N VAL A 205 0.39 17.04 -12.28
CA VAL A 205 0.45 15.59 -12.01
C VAL A 205 1.90 15.17 -11.98
N MET A 206 2.27 14.46 -10.91
CA MET A 206 3.51 13.71 -10.84
C MET A 206 3.24 12.26 -11.26
N PHE A 207 3.94 11.80 -12.28
CA PHE A 207 3.83 10.44 -12.80
C PHE A 207 5.12 9.68 -12.51
N ILE A 208 5.02 8.49 -11.90
CA ILE A 208 6.17 7.61 -11.65
C ILE A 208 5.97 6.31 -12.41
N GLN A 209 6.97 5.96 -13.23
CA GLN A 209 7.12 4.62 -13.80
C GLN A 209 8.22 3.89 -13.04
N TRP A 210 7.86 2.83 -12.32
CA TRP A 210 8.84 1.93 -11.70
C TRP A 210 9.19 0.83 -12.69
N VAL A 211 10.43 0.87 -13.19
CA VAL A 211 10.99 -0.08 -14.15
C VAL A 211 11.84 -1.10 -13.42
N ARG A 212 11.33 -2.31 -13.25
CA ARG A 212 12.08 -3.41 -12.65
C ARG A 212 13.32 -3.75 -13.47
N SER A 213 14.40 -4.10 -12.79
CA SER A 213 15.64 -4.57 -13.45
C SER A 213 15.70 -6.09 -13.61
N ASP A 214 14.81 -6.82 -12.95
CA ASP A 214 14.74 -8.29 -12.91
C ASP A 214 13.53 -8.87 -13.67
N SER A 215 12.69 -8.02 -14.27
CA SER A 215 11.47 -8.40 -15.00
C SER A 215 11.11 -7.37 -16.06
N GLN A 216 10.25 -7.73 -17.01
CA GLN A 216 9.61 -6.78 -17.92
C GLN A 216 8.46 -6.01 -17.25
N GLU A 217 8.03 -6.44 -16.06
CA GLU A 217 6.93 -5.82 -15.34
C GLU A 217 7.29 -4.41 -14.86
N ASN A 218 6.41 -3.44 -15.10
CA ASN A 218 6.54 -2.08 -14.58
C ASN A 218 5.28 -1.64 -13.83
N PHE A 219 5.41 -0.65 -12.95
CA PHE A 219 4.32 -0.03 -12.20
C PHE A 219 4.15 1.43 -12.61
N PHE A 220 2.93 1.91 -12.54
CA PHE A 220 2.51 3.21 -13.04
C PHE A 220 1.72 3.93 -11.95
N SER A 221 2.21 5.10 -11.54
CA SER A 221 1.62 5.87 -10.44
C SER A 221 1.37 7.31 -10.89
N CYS A 222 0.13 7.79 -10.78
CA CYS A 222 -0.23 9.20 -10.99
C CYS A 222 -0.62 9.84 -9.65
N SER A 223 0.00 10.95 -9.31
CA SER A 223 -0.27 11.71 -8.08
C SER A 223 -0.66 13.14 -8.46
N ASP A 224 -1.88 13.55 -8.13
CA ASP A 224 -2.33 14.93 -8.32
C ASP A 224 -1.70 15.81 -7.24
N ILE A 225 -1.11 16.93 -7.66
CA ILE A 225 -0.43 17.87 -6.77
C ILE A 225 -0.83 19.30 -7.13
N VAL A 226 -0.61 20.22 -6.21
CA VAL A 226 -0.78 21.66 -6.45
C VAL A 226 0.40 22.43 -5.90
N PHE A 227 0.95 23.35 -6.70
CA PHE A 227 2.00 24.27 -6.28
C PHE A 227 1.37 25.57 -5.77
N ASP A 228 1.08 25.62 -4.48
CA ASP A 228 0.41 26.76 -3.82
C ASP A 228 1.08 27.19 -2.50
N GLY A 229 2.25 26.61 -2.18
CA GLY A 229 2.99 26.92 -0.95
C GLY A 229 2.77 25.91 0.19
N GLY A 230 2.09 24.80 -0.07
CA GLY A 230 1.97 23.70 0.89
C GLY A 230 3.27 22.93 1.13
N ASN A 231 3.25 22.07 2.14
CA ASN A 231 4.38 21.29 2.66
C ASN A 231 4.06 19.79 2.77
N GLY A 232 3.16 19.28 1.92
CA GLY A 232 2.77 17.88 1.87
C GLY A 232 1.36 17.61 2.40
N GLU A 233 0.57 18.65 2.71
CA GLU A 233 -0.82 18.48 3.13
C GLU A 233 -1.64 17.85 2.02
N VAL A 234 -2.58 16.97 2.37
CA VAL A 234 -3.47 16.32 1.40
C VAL A 234 -4.88 16.88 1.55
N THR A 235 -5.50 17.32 0.46
CA THR A 235 -6.92 17.70 0.44
C THR A 235 -7.74 16.75 -0.42
N GLY A 236 -9.06 16.79 -0.22
CA GLY A 236 -10.00 15.98 -0.99
C GLY A 236 -10.06 14.52 -0.56
N ILE A 237 -9.66 14.18 0.67
CA ILE A 237 -9.93 12.89 1.30
C ILE A 237 -10.71 13.08 2.61
N ARG A 238 -11.46 12.07 3.04
CA ARG A 238 -12.16 12.08 4.33
C ARG A 238 -11.20 12.42 5.48
N GLY A 239 -11.57 13.42 6.27
CA GLY A 239 -10.83 13.80 7.48
C GLY A 239 -9.64 14.74 7.24
N SER A 240 -9.33 15.10 5.98
CA SER A 240 -8.42 16.22 5.73
C SER A 240 -9.20 17.54 5.72
N GLY A 241 -8.69 18.52 6.48
CA GLY A 241 -9.33 19.82 6.65
C GLY A 241 -9.53 20.54 5.32
N SER A 242 -10.54 21.41 5.25
CA SER A 242 -10.69 22.35 4.15
C SER A 242 -9.45 23.24 4.04
N THR A 243 -9.02 23.46 2.80
CA THR A 243 -7.93 24.32 2.31
C THR A 243 -7.51 25.43 3.29
N PRO A 244 -6.21 25.60 3.61
CA PRO A 244 -5.75 26.89 4.12
C PRO A 244 -5.89 27.90 2.99
N THR A 245 -6.82 28.84 3.16
CA THR A 245 -6.77 30.09 2.39
C THR A 245 -5.52 30.83 2.86
N PRO A 246 -4.59 31.26 1.98
CA PRO A 246 -3.44 32.02 2.41
C PRO A 246 -3.92 33.40 2.88
N ASP A 247 -3.92 33.62 4.20
CA ASP A 247 -3.99 34.95 4.79
C ASP A 247 -2.54 35.41 5.06
N PRO A 248 -2.10 36.57 4.55
CA PRO A 248 -0.71 36.99 4.73
C PRO A 248 -0.57 37.69 6.08
N THR A 249 0.09 37.07 7.08
CA THR A 249 1.10 37.72 7.95
C THR A 249 1.65 36.85 9.10
N ASP A 250 2.98 36.90 9.23
CA ASP A 250 3.88 36.80 10.40
C ASP A 250 4.10 35.45 11.15
N PRO A 251 5.35 35.02 11.42
CA PRO A 251 5.65 33.71 11.97
C PRO A 251 5.67 33.72 13.50
N THR A 252 4.94 32.79 14.12
CA THR A 252 5.19 32.38 15.52
C THR A 252 5.68 30.93 15.50
N PRO A 253 6.75 30.55 16.24
CA PRO A 253 7.28 29.19 16.21
C PRO A 253 6.37 28.24 17.01
N THR A 254 5.96 27.14 16.38
CA THR A 254 5.21 26.04 17.02
C THR A 254 6.15 24.85 17.28
N PRO A 255 6.08 24.21 18.45
CA PRO A 255 7.04 23.20 18.89
C PRO A 255 6.97 21.88 18.10
N THR A 256 8.11 21.19 18.05
CA THR A 256 8.32 19.87 17.44
C THR A 256 7.43 18.78 18.08
N PRO A 257 6.61 18.05 17.30
CA PRO A 257 5.91 16.86 17.78
C PRO A 257 6.89 15.72 18.07
N THR A 258 6.75 15.05 19.21
CA THR A 258 7.47 13.81 19.53
C THR A 258 6.59 12.62 19.09
N ASP A 259 7.11 11.76 18.22
CA ASP A 259 6.44 10.55 17.71
C ASP A 259 6.33 9.47 18.83
N PRO A 260 5.13 9.01 19.21
CA PRO A 260 4.95 8.02 20.27
C PRO A 260 5.10 6.54 19.83
N HIS A 261 5.50 6.24 18.59
CA HIS A 261 5.49 4.85 18.08
C HIS A 261 6.89 4.24 17.91
N THR A 262 7.62 4.04 19.02
CA THR A 262 8.81 3.17 19.04
C THR A 262 8.51 1.89 19.81
N GLY A 263 8.49 0.73 19.14
CA GLY A 263 8.36 -0.58 19.80
C GLY A 263 7.30 -1.51 19.20
N CYS A 264 6.11 -1.57 19.81
CA CYS A 264 5.07 -2.56 19.47
C CYS A 264 4.03 -2.02 18.48
N MET A 265 3.70 -2.81 17.45
CA MET A 265 2.62 -2.54 16.50
C MET A 265 1.68 -3.74 16.39
N ALA A 266 0.37 -3.51 16.15
CA ALA A 266 -0.60 -4.57 15.97
C ALA A 266 -1.40 -4.37 14.67
N VAL A 267 -1.56 -5.44 13.87
CA VAL A 267 -2.31 -5.44 12.61
C VAL A 267 -3.40 -6.50 12.65
N TYR A 268 -4.62 -6.12 12.27
CA TYR A 268 -5.80 -6.98 12.30
C TYR A 268 -6.24 -7.39 10.90
N SER A 269 -6.64 -8.65 10.73
CA SER A 269 -7.26 -9.18 9.52
C SER A 269 -8.42 -10.13 9.83
N VAL A 270 -9.39 -10.22 8.92
CA VAL A 270 -10.43 -11.25 8.92
C VAL A 270 -9.96 -12.40 8.04
N THR A 271 -9.77 -13.58 8.61
CA THR A 271 -9.25 -14.74 7.86
C THR A 271 -10.36 -15.63 7.30
N SER A 272 -11.57 -15.55 7.86
CA SER A 272 -12.75 -16.28 7.39
C SER A 272 -14.03 -15.64 7.91
N SER A 273 -15.16 -15.77 7.20
CA SER A 273 -16.46 -15.25 7.65
C SER A 273 -17.63 -16.13 7.22
N TRP A 274 -18.73 -16.07 7.97
CA TRP A 274 -19.97 -16.79 7.72
C TRP A 274 -21.18 -15.97 8.20
N GLY A 275 -22.39 -16.45 7.92
CA GLY A 275 -23.61 -15.79 8.40
C GLY A 275 -23.63 -15.70 9.93
N GLY A 276 -23.47 -14.49 10.47
CA GLY A 276 -23.52 -14.22 11.91
C GLY A 276 -22.18 -14.26 12.66
N GLY A 277 -21.04 -14.43 11.97
CA GLY A 277 -19.73 -14.40 12.63
C GLY A 277 -18.53 -14.43 11.69
N PHE A 278 -17.34 -14.27 12.28
CA PHE A 278 -16.08 -14.31 11.56
C PHE A 278 -14.93 -14.77 12.45
N GLN A 279 -13.84 -15.16 11.80
CA GLN A 279 -12.55 -15.41 12.43
C GLN A 279 -11.60 -14.24 12.15
N GLY A 280 -11.05 -13.66 13.21
CA GLY A 280 -10.05 -12.61 13.17
C GLY A 280 -8.65 -13.13 13.52
N SER A 281 -7.63 -12.49 12.96
CA SER A 281 -6.22 -12.70 13.29
C SER A 281 -5.56 -11.35 13.55
N VAL A 282 -4.75 -11.27 14.59
CA VAL A 282 -3.97 -10.09 14.94
C VAL A 282 -2.50 -10.47 15.02
N GLU A 283 -1.69 -9.80 14.22
CA GLU A 283 -0.24 -9.89 14.27
C GLU A 283 0.31 -8.76 15.15
N VAL A 284 1.14 -9.12 16.12
CA VAL A 284 1.84 -8.21 17.02
C VAL A 284 3.32 -8.22 16.65
N MET A 285 3.85 -7.07 16.28
CA MET A 285 5.20 -6.90 15.77
C MET A 285 6.03 -6.05 16.73
N ASN A 286 7.32 -6.37 16.82
CA ASN A 286 8.29 -5.55 17.53
C ASN A 286 9.20 -4.82 16.53
N HIS A 287 8.98 -3.54 16.31
CA HIS A 287 9.83 -2.64 15.53
C HIS A 287 10.84 -1.87 16.41
N GLY A 288 10.97 -2.24 17.68
CA GLY A 288 12.01 -1.75 18.56
C GLY A 288 13.33 -2.50 18.39
N THR A 289 14.43 -1.90 18.85
CA THR A 289 15.77 -2.50 18.81
C THR A 289 16.05 -3.48 19.95
N THR A 290 15.11 -3.64 20.88
CA THR A 290 15.16 -4.58 22.02
C THR A 290 13.96 -5.50 21.99
N ALA A 291 14.08 -6.71 22.53
CA ALA A 291 12.94 -7.62 22.63
C ALA A 291 11.80 -7.02 23.48
N LEU A 292 10.56 -7.23 23.05
CA LEU A 292 9.39 -7.00 23.91
C LEU A 292 9.34 -8.12 24.95
N GLU A 293 9.23 -7.76 26.23
CA GLU A 293 9.12 -8.72 27.35
C GLU A 293 7.67 -8.89 27.83
N GLY A 294 6.76 -8.89 26.86
CA GLY A 294 5.32 -8.89 27.03
C GLY A 294 4.66 -7.95 26.02
N TRP A 295 3.44 -8.28 25.63
CA TRP A 295 2.63 -7.44 24.75
C TRP A 295 1.17 -7.55 25.13
N ALA A 296 0.45 -6.44 24.96
CA ALA A 296 -1.00 -6.43 24.97
C ALA A 296 -1.49 -5.56 23.82
N VAL A 297 -2.59 -5.98 23.23
CA VAL A 297 -3.29 -5.28 22.16
C VAL A 297 -4.68 -4.93 22.64
N GLN A 298 -5.04 -3.65 22.51
CA GLN A 298 -6.34 -3.15 22.91
C GLN A 298 -7.10 -2.61 21.70
N TRP A 299 -8.41 -2.86 21.67
CA TRP A 299 -9.33 -2.27 20.72
C TRP A 299 -10.77 -2.33 21.23
N THR A 300 -11.65 -1.49 20.69
CA THR A 300 -13.09 -1.60 20.95
C THR A 300 -13.75 -2.33 19.79
N PRO A 301 -14.48 -3.45 19.98
CA PRO A 301 -15.20 -4.12 18.89
C PRO A 301 -16.23 -3.19 18.25
N GLY A 302 -16.50 -3.38 16.97
CA GLY A 302 -17.61 -2.70 16.31
C GLY A 302 -18.96 -2.98 16.99
N GLU A 303 -19.89 -2.04 16.84
CA GLU A 303 -21.25 -2.18 17.40
C GLU A 303 -21.89 -3.50 16.95
N GLY A 304 -22.48 -4.29 17.87
CA GLY A 304 -23.06 -5.59 17.51
C GLY A 304 -22.05 -6.73 17.29
N THR A 305 -20.76 -6.51 17.52
CA THR A 305 -19.72 -7.56 17.53
C THR A 305 -19.40 -7.99 18.95
N THR A 306 -19.38 -9.29 19.20
CA THR A 306 -18.91 -9.88 20.46
C THR A 306 -17.85 -10.92 20.18
N ILE A 307 -16.69 -10.80 20.82
CA ILE A 307 -15.66 -11.84 20.74
C ILE A 307 -16.04 -12.98 21.67
N SER A 308 -16.19 -14.17 21.09
CA SER A 308 -16.67 -15.37 21.79
C SER A 308 -15.51 -16.23 22.31
N ASN A 309 -14.36 -16.24 21.63
CA ASN A 309 -13.15 -16.90 22.12
C ASN A 309 -11.89 -16.34 21.45
N ALA A 310 -10.74 -16.47 22.11
CA ALA A 310 -9.42 -16.13 21.58
C ALA A 310 -8.41 -17.25 21.84
N TRP A 311 -7.37 -17.35 21.00
CA TRP A 311 -6.26 -18.30 21.15
C TRP A 311 -4.93 -17.61 20.89
N ASN A 312 -3.85 -18.20 21.41
CA ASN A 312 -2.51 -17.60 21.46
C ASN A 312 -2.47 -16.24 22.17
N GLY A 313 -3.46 -15.95 23.02
CA GLY A 313 -3.56 -14.71 23.78
C GLY A 313 -4.65 -14.82 24.84
N ALA A 314 -4.52 -14.07 25.93
CA ALA A 314 -5.50 -14.02 27.00
C ALA A 314 -6.38 -12.77 26.85
N LEU A 315 -7.64 -12.99 26.49
CA LEU A 315 -8.64 -11.93 26.29
C LEU A 315 -9.24 -11.46 27.61
N THR A 316 -9.34 -10.15 27.78
CA THR A 316 -10.09 -9.48 28.85
C THR A 316 -10.98 -8.38 28.27
N LYS A 317 -12.08 -8.07 28.98
CA LYS A 317 -13.06 -7.06 28.57
C LYS A 317 -13.16 -5.97 29.64
N GLY A 318 -12.94 -4.72 29.25
CA GLY A 318 -13.12 -3.53 30.06
C GLY A 318 -14.60 -3.16 30.21
N SER A 319 -14.91 -2.38 31.24
CA SER A 319 -16.26 -1.86 31.50
C SER A 319 -16.73 -0.82 30.48
N ASP A 320 -15.79 -0.22 29.75
CA ASP A 320 -15.98 0.72 28.64
C ASP A 320 -16.24 0.03 27.29
N GLY A 321 -16.20 -1.30 27.25
CA GLY A 321 -16.38 -2.09 26.03
C GLY A 321 -15.08 -2.37 25.27
N ALA A 322 -13.94 -1.85 25.72
CA ALA A 322 -12.64 -2.19 25.14
C ALA A 322 -12.27 -3.65 25.45
N LEU A 323 -11.67 -4.32 24.49
CA LEU A 323 -11.06 -5.63 24.64
C LEU A 323 -9.56 -5.49 24.69
N THR A 324 -8.91 -6.24 25.57
CA THR A 324 -7.46 -6.33 25.65
C THR A 324 -7.04 -7.78 25.57
N VAL A 325 -6.22 -8.13 24.59
CA VAL A 325 -5.57 -9.44 24.48
C VAL A 325 -4.10 -9.28 24.83
N ARG A 326 -3.65 -10.00 25.85
CA ARG A 326 -2.23 -10.07 26.23
C ARG A 326 -1.59 -11.38 25.83
N ASN A 327 -0.27 -11.39 25.80
CA ASN A 327 0.52 -12.58 25.55
C ASN A 327 0.20 -13.74 26.52
N VAL A 328 0.47 -14.97 26.06
CA VAL A 328 0.59 -16.16 26.89
C VAL A 328 2.08 -16.54 27.03
N ASP A 329 2.42 -17.50 27.90
CA ASP A 329 3.82 -17.73 28.28
C ASP A 329 4.75 -18.02 27.10
N TYR A 330 4.31 -18.84 26.13
CA TYR A 330 5.18 -19.26 25.03
C TYR A 330 5.40 -18.19 23.95
N ASN A 331 4.56 -17.15 23.89
CA ASN A 331 4.67 -16.07 22.91
C ASN A 331 4.87 -14.69 23.57
N ARG A 332 5.31 -14.68 24.83
CA ARG A 332 5.56 -13.47 25.60
C ARG A 332 6.65 -12.58 25.01
N THR A 333 7.77 -13.19 24.64
CA THR A 333 8.93 -12.47 24.14
C THR A 333 8.87 -12.36 22.63
N VAL A 334 8.92 -11.13 22.12
CA VAL A 334 8.99 -10.85 20.68
C VAL A 334 10.35 -10.22 20.39
N PRO A 335 11.28 -10.90 19.71
CA PRO A 335 12.59 -10.33 19.41
C PRO A 335 12.47 -9.08 18.54
N PRO A 336 13.51 -8.22 18.45
CA PRO A 336 13.55 -7.15 17.45
C PRO A 336 13.21 -7.69 16.06
N ASP A 337 12.37 -6.95 15.34
CA ASP A 337 11.80 -7.30 14.03
C ASP A 337 11.00 -8.61 13.98
N GLY A 338 10.74 -9.22 15.14
CA GLY A 338 9.91 -10.40 15.28
C GLY A 338 8.43 -10.07 15.32
N SER A 339 7.61 -11.10 15.08
CA SER A 339 6.16 -11.02 15.26
C SER A 339 5.59 -12.27 15.91
N VAL A 340 4.42 -12.11 16.50
CA VAL A 340 3.59 -13.20 17.02
C VAL A 340 2.14 -12.96 16.61
N THR A 341 1.35 -14.02 16.54
CA THR A 341 -0.04 -13.92 16.10
C THR A 341 -0.99 -14.53 17.11
N PHE A 342 -2.07 -13.80 17.42
CA PHE A 342 -3.23 -14.34 18.10
C PHE A 342 -4.45 -14.28 17.21
N GLY A 343 -5.41 -15.17 17.46
CA GLY A 343 -6.66 -15.19 16.71
C GLY A 343 -7.86 -15.22 17.63
N PHE A 344 -9.02 -14.94 17.07
CA PHE A 344 -10.28 -14.98 17.79
C PHE A 344 -11.46 -15.29 16.88
N THR A 345 -12.55 -15.74 17.49
CA THR A 345 -13.85 -15.84 16.84
C THR A 345 -14.77 -14.77 17.39
N ALA A 346 -15.54 -14.15 16.52
CA ALA A 346 -16.56 -13.18 16.90
C ALA A 346 -17.92 -13.55 16.34
N THR A 347 -18.96 -13.32 17.13
CA THR A 347 -20.33 -13.21 16.65
C THR A 347 -20.60 -11.77 16.25
N SER A 348 -21.34 -11.57 15.16
CA SER A 348 -21.55 -10.25 14.60
C SER A 348 -22.89 -10.15 13.89
N THR A 349 -23.66 -9.10 14.14
CA THR A 349 -24.91 -8.79 13.42
C THR A 349 -24.67 -8.07 12.08
N GLY A 350 -23.40 -7.87 11.74
CA GLY A 350 -22.79 -7.34 10.50
C GLY A 350 -21.27 -7.35 10.71
N ASN A 351 -20.41 -7.53 9.70
CA ASN A 351 -18.96 -7.72 9.91
C ASN A 351 -18.27 -6.41 10.36
N ASN A 352 -18.36 -6.09 11.65
CA ASN A 352 -17.86 -4.84 12.20
C ASN A 352 -16.44 -5.05 12.75
N PHE A 353 -15.50 -4.44 12.06
CA PHE A 353 -14.12 -4.27 12.49
C PHE A 353 -14.08 -3.43 13.80
N PRO A 354 -12.94 -3.41 14.50
CA PRO A 354 -12.75 -2.51 15.65
C PRO A 354 -13.18 -1.06 15.34
N VAL A 355 -13.82 -0.39 16.30
CA VAL A 355 -14.04 1.05 16.26
C VAL A 355 -12.70 1.75 16.48
N GLY A 356 -12.21 2.48 15.48
CA GLY A 356 -10.92 3.17 15.54
C GLY A 356 -9.72 2.26 15.26
N SER A 357 -8.58 2.52 15.90
CA SER A 357 -7.34 1.77 15.73
C SER A 357 -7.24 0.58 16.70
N ILE A 358 -6.78 -0.56 16.21
CA ILE A 358 -6.19 -1.60 17.06
C ILE A 358 -4.75 -1.18 17.39
N GLY A 359 -4.35 -1.23 18.66
CA GLY A 359 -3.05 -0.70 19.07
C GLY A 359 -2.44 -1.46 20.23
N CYS A 360 -1.10 -1.47 20.28
CA CYS A 360 -0.40 -2.00 21.44
C CYS A 360 -0.60 -1.08 22.65
N VAL A 361 -0.76 -1.68 23.82
CA VAL A 361 -0.81 -1.02 25.12
C VAL A 361 0.21 -1.68 26.05
N ASN A 362 0.46 -1.04 27.20
CA ASN A 362 1.31 -1.66 28.20
C ASN A 362 0.70 -3.00 28.67
N PRO A 363 1.48 -4.10 28.66
CA PRO A 363 1.00 -5.47 28.90
C PRO A 363 0.42 -5.76 30.28
#